data_AF-A0A968N3K8-F1
#
_entry.id   AF-A0A968N3K8-F1
#
_cell.length_a   1.000
_cell.length_b   1.000
_cell.length_c   1.000
_cell.angle_alpha   90.00
_cell.angle_beta   90.00
_cell.angle_gamma   90.00
#
_symmetry.space_group_name_H-M   'P 1'
#
loop_
_entity.id
_entity.type
_entity.pdbx_description
1 polymer ?
#
loop_
_entity_poly.entity_id
_entity_poly.type
_entity_poly.pdbx_seq_one_letter_code
_entity_poly.pdbx_strand_id
1 'polypeptide(L)' 'MAKSSAIDHIETTANTEVHSLHYRGWLIVQQQLGRQLWLRWQHPQEDFPRYGIPVEPTTWSQRLKDVHRSIDLILQLEAR' A
#
# COMPACT_ATOMS: atom_id res chain seq x y z
N MET A 1 10.71 39.53 -25.88
CA MET A 1 11.61 38.44 -26.30
C MET A 1 12.08 37.70 -25.06
N ALA A 2 11.87 36.38 -25.03
CA ALA A 2 12.47 35.35 -24.14
C ALA A 2 12.29 35.50 -22.61
N LYS A 3 12.01 34.46 -21.80
CA LYS A 3 11.78 33.03 -22.02
C LYS A 3 11.09 32.48 -20.76
N SER A 4 10.19 31.53 -21.00
CA SER A 4 9.71 30.44 -20.15
C SER A 4 10.49 30.19 -18.85
N SER A 5 9.75 30.06 -17.73
CA SER A 5 10.11 29.13 -16.67
C SER A 5 8.83 28.41 -16.28
N ALA A 6 8.69 27.19 -16.79
CA ALA A 6 7.63 26.28 -16.42
C ALA A 6 7.75 26.03 -14.91
N ILE A 7 6.76 26.47 -14.16
CA ILE A 7 6.59 26.03 -12.78
C ILE A 7 6.20 24.58 -12.88
N ASP A 8 7.13 23.70 -12.53
CA ASP A 8 6.89 22.29 -12.31
C ASP A 8 5.66 22.14 -11.42
N HIS A 9 4.53 21.73 -12.03
CA HIS A 9 3.45 21.13 -11.28
C HIS A 9 3.97 19.81 -10.74
N ILE A 10 4.60 19.88 -9.56
CA ILE A 10 4.70 18.74 -8.67
C ILE A 10 3.25 18.41 -8.31
N GLU A 11 2.63 17.54 -9.10
CA GLU A 11 1.45 16.79 -8.66
C GLU A 11 1.88 16.07 -7.39
N THR A 12 1.64 16.75 -6.26
CA THR A 12 1.68 16.14 -4.94
C THR A 12 0.62 15.08 -5.01
N THR A 13 1.02 13.84 -5.26
CA THR A 13 0.15 12.68 -5.30
C THR A 13 -0.40 12.56 -3.88
N ALA A 14 -1.57 13.16 -3.65
CA ALA A 14 -2.21 13.21 -2.36
C ALA A 14 -2.44 11.77 -1.92
N ASN A 15 -1.63 11.33 -0.97
CA ASN A 15 -1.62 9.96 -0.53
C ASN A 15 -2.74 9.80 0.50
N THR A 16 -3.86 9.22 0.09
CA THR A 16 -5.06 9.14 0.94
C THR A 16 -5.26 7.70 1.39
N GLU A 17 -5.07 7.45 2.68
CA GLU A 17 -5.51 6.21 3.31
C GLU A 17 -7.04 6.16 3.30
N VAL A 18 -7.59 5.07 2.80
CA VAL A 18 -9.04 4.87 2.66
C VAL A 18 -9.56 3.89 3.72
N HIS A 19 -8.75 2.89 4.07
CA HIS A 19 -9.13 1.87 5.05
C HIS A 19 -7.87 1.21 5.61
N SER A 20 -7.89 0.83 6.88
CA SER A 20 -6.83 0.04 7.49
C SER A 20 -7.36 -1.04 8.42
N LEU A 21 -6.60 -2.12 8.52
CA LEU A 21 -6.87 -3.22 9.45
C LEU A 21 -5.56 -3.84 9.93
N HIS A 22 -5.60 -4.48 11.09
CA HIS A 22 -4.47 -5.25 11.60
C HIS A 22 -4.72 -6.75 11.41
N TYR A 23 -3.70 -7.47 10.96
CA TYR A 23 -3.71 -8.92 10.83
C TYR A 23 -2.43 -9.51 11.44
N ARG A 24 -2.56 -10.27 12.53
CA ARG A 24 -1.43 -10.86 13.27
C ARG A 24 -0.31 -9.86 13.60
N GLY A 25 -0.69 -8.64 13.97
CA GLY A 25 0.24 -7.55 14.30
C GLY A 25 0.75 -6.75 13.10
N TRP A 26 0.52 -7.22 11.86
CA TRP A 26 0.83 -6.45 10.66
C TRP A 26 -0.28 -5.45 10.37
N LEU A 27 0.10 -4.26 9.93
CA LEU A 27 -0.84 -3.25 9.44
C LEU A 27 -1.06 -3.48 7.95
N ILE A 28 -2.33 -3.57 7.53
CA ILE A 28 -2.74 -3.68 6.14
C ILE A 28 -3.59 -2.45 5.79
N VAL A 29 -3.25 -1.77 4.70
CA VAL A 29 -3.78 -0.46 4.33
C VAL A 29 -4.31 -0.49 2.90
N GLN A 30 -5.52 0.01 2.72
CA GLN A 30 -6.04 0.46 1.45
C GLN A 30 -5.64 1.92 1.24
N GLN A 31 -4.89 2.18 0.17
CA GLN A 31 -4.31 3.49 -0.06
C GLN A 31 -4.54 3.92 -1.50
N GLN A 32 -5.09 5.11 -1.71
CA GLN A 32 -5.22 5.70 -3.03
C GLN A 32 -3.96 6.52 -3.33
N LEU A 33 -3.23 6.12 -4.38
CA LEU A 33 -2.07 6.82 -4.89
C LEU A 33 -2.38 7.33 -6.29
N GLY A 34 -2.67 8.63 -6.40
CA GLY A 34 -3.16 9.23 -7.64
C GLY A 34 -4.50 8.60 -8.03
N ARG A 35 -4.56 7.98 -9.21
CA ARG A 35 -5.76 7.27 -9.70
C ARG A 35 -5.76 5.77 -9.40
N GLN A 36 -4.69 5.23 -8.83
CA GLN A 36 -4.55 3.81 -8.55
C GLN A 36 -4.85 3.51 -7.08
N LEU A 37 -5.69 2.50 -6.85
CA LEU A 37 -5.87 1.93 -5.53
C LEU A 37 -4.80 0.87 -5.25
N TRP A 38 -4.24 0.90 -4.06
CA TRP A 38 -3.21 -0.01 -3.59
C TRP A 38 -3.68 -0.73 -2.32
N LEU A 39 -3.31 -2.00 -2.23
CA LEU A 39 -3.32 -2.76 -0.99
C LEU A 39 -1.87 -2.88 -0.52
N ARG A 40 -1.56 -2.26 0.62
CA ARG A 40 -0.23 -2.22 1.20
C ARG A 40 -0.22 -2.92 2.55
N TRP A 41 0.91 -3.46 2.97
CA TRP A 41 1.06 -4.02 4.30
C TRP A 41 2.45 -3.76 4.87
N GLN A 42 2.51 -3.69 6.19
CA GLN A 42 3.66 -3.24 6.98
C GLN A 42 3.94 -4.25 8.10
N HIS A 43 5.20 -4.65 8.20
CA HIS A 43 5.67 -5.50 9.30
C HIS A 43 5.61 -4.71 10.62
N PRO A 44 5.25 -5.32 11.76
CA PRO A 44 5.15 -4.62 13.06
C PRO A 44 6.45 -3.95 13.55
N GLN A 45 7.59 -4.33 12.98
CA GLN A 45 8.91 -3.77 13.30
C GLN A 45 9.40 -2.73 12.27
N GLU A 46 8.57 -2.41 11.27
CA GLU A 46 8.89 -1.40 10.26
C GLU A 46 8.04 -0.15 10.52
N ASP A 47 8.59 1.02 10.18
CA ASP A 47 7.90 2.31 10.37
C ASP A 47 7.05 2.73 9.16
N PHE A 48 7.19 2.03 8.02
CA PHE A 48 6.49 2.35 6.78
C PHE A 48 6.07 1.11 6.00
N PRO A 49 4.94 1.12 5.27
CA PRO A 49 4.51 -0.03 4.50
C PRO A 49 5.46 -0.32 3.34
N ARG A 50 6.23 -1.39 3.42
CA ARG A 50 7.18 -1.77 2.36
C ARG A 50 6.55 -2.58 1.24
N TYR A 51 5.49 -3.30 1.55
CA TYR A 51 4.88 -4.21 0.61
C TYR A 51 3.57 -3.62 0.10
N GLY A 52 3.29 -3.85 -1.18
CA GLY A 52 2.04 -3.44 -1.76
C GLY A 52 1.83 -3.91 -3.18
N ILE A 53 0.56 -4.04 -3.54
CA ILE A 53 0.11 -4.37 -4.89
C ILE A 53 -1.00 -3.42 -5.33
N PRO A 54 -1.06 -3.08 -6.63
CA PRO A 54 -2.23 -2.39 -7.16
C PRO A 54 -3.44 -3.33 -7.11
N VAL A 55 -4.59 -2.77 -6.76
CA VAL A 55 -5.86 -3.50 -6.68
C VAL A 55 -6.97 -2.74 -7.38
N GLU A 56 -7.90 -3.48 -7.95
CA GLU A 56 -9.18 -2.95 -8.41
C GLU A 56 -10.21 -3.09 -7.27
N PRO A 57 -11.17 -2.16 -7.11
CA PRO A 57 -12.20 -2.25 -6.07
C PRO A 57 -12.95 -3.60 -6.06
N THR A 58 -13.20 -4.18 -7.24
CA THR A 58 -13.87 -5.47 -7.41
C THR A 58 -13.04 -6.66 -6.94
N THR A 59 -11.72 -6.51 -6.83
CA THR A 59 -10.77 -7.58 -6.47
C THR A 59 -10.32 -7.52 -5.02
N TRP A 60 -10.74 -6.49 -4.27
CA TRP A 60 -10.29 -6.21 -2.91
C TRP A 60 -10.31 -7.43 -1.99
N SER A 61 -11.48 -8.07 -1.84
CA SER A 61 -11.66 -9.19 -0.91
C SER A 61 -10.78 -10.39 -1.26
N GLN A 62 -10.52 -10.63 -2.55
CA GLN A 62 -9.63 -11.70 -2.97
C GLN A 62 -8.17 -11.36 -2.68
N ARG A 63 -7.76 -10.12 -2.99
CA ARG A 63 -6.39 -9.64 -2.74
C ARG A 63 -6.06 -9.59 -1.26
N LEU A 64 -7.01 -9.22 -0.41
CA LEU A 64 -6.84 -9.26 1.04
C LEU A 64 -6.57 -10.69 1.55
N LYS A 65 -7.27 -11.70 1.02
CA LYS A 65 -6.99 -13.11 1.35
C LYS A 65 -5.59 -13.54 0.93
N ASP A 66 -5.13 -13.09 -0.23
CA ASP A 66 -3.78 -13.38 -0.71
C ASP A 66 -2.73 -12.73 0.20
N VAL A 67 -2.95 -11.48 0.64
CA VAL A 67 -2.07 -10.80 1.62
C VAL A 67 -2.03 -11.53 2.95
N HIS A 68 -3.18 -11.97 3.49
CA HIS A 68 -3.19 -12.79 4.71
C HIS A 68 -2.35 -14.05 4.55
N ARG A 69 -2.48 -14.75 3.40
CA ARG A 69 -1.67 -15.95 3.10
C ARG A 69 -0.18 -15.63 3.04
N SER A 70 0.20 -14.50 2.44
CA SER A 70 1.59 -14.05 2.40
C SER A 70 2.15 -13.77 3.79
N ILE A 71 1.39 -13.09 4.66
CA ILE A 71 1.79 -12.84 6.05
C ILE A 71 1.92 -14.15 6.81
N ASP A 72 0.96 -15.07 6.68
CA ASP A 72 1.03 -16.38 7.34
C ASP A 72 2.28 -17.17 6.90
N LEU A 73 2.64 -17.11 5.62
CA LEU A 73 3.86 -17.75 5.11
C LEU A 73 5.13 -17.10 5.69
N ILE A 74 5.19 -15.77 5.76
CA ILE A 74 6.33 -15.04 6.33
C ILE A 74 6.53 -15.47 7.79
N LEU A 75 5.46 -15.46 8.60
CA LEU A 75 5.53 -15.88 10.00
C LEU A 75 5.97 -17.35 10.16
N GLN A 76 5.56 -18.24 9.26
CA GLN A 76 6.02 -19.62 9.25
C GLN A 76 7.51 -19.77 8.91
N LEU A 77 8.04 -18.88 8.06
CA LEU A 77 9.46 -18.87 7.70
C LEU A 77 10.31 -18.26 8.82
N GLU A 78 9.82 -17.24 9.51
CA GLU A 78 10.49 -16.60 10.66
C GLU A 78 10.53 -17.47 11.92
N ALA A 79 9.57 -18.38 12.08
CA ALA A 79 9.51 -19.31 13.21
C ALA A 79 10.49 -20.51 13.08
N ARG A 80 11.25 -20.60 11.97
CA ARG A 80 12.28 -21.62 11.75
C ARG A 80 13.64 -21.12 12.20
#